data_AF-A0A2N2M7B4-F1
#
_entry.id   AF-A0A2N2M7B4-F1
#
_cell.length_a   1.000
_cell.length_b   1.000
_cell.length_c   1.000
_cell.angle_alpha   90.00
_cell.angle_beta   90.00
_cell.angle_gamma   90.00
#
_symmetry.space_group_name_H-M   'P 1'
#
loop_
_entity.id
_entity.type
_entity.pdbx_description
1 polymer ?
#
loop_
_entity_poly.entity_id
_entity_poly.type
_entity_poly.pdbx_seq_one_letter_code
_entity_poly.pdbx_strand_id
1 'polypeptide(L)'
;KTNFVPLVSGSVSKLKLNRVVDLLGIGVNSELFIEITDPTNNDQVVGSGEISEIFGVDGDARGKEYWVKLDHPAKLNANQMYFLSIGINDSGSELAIYNDVPAIESTWDDALPLNENGYNLFGYELGLFGNVRNMELYYDDTQTKKDLLYTTLDQSDAIFISSNRQWGTTVRVPERYPLTTEYYRALIGCPQDKDILWCYQVAEPDMFVEELGFKLTAVFQNDPTIAGFKINDQSAEEAFTVYDHPKVLIFEKTEAYDGEKVRAILDEVEISLAVHKTPGQASRFSGNLLLSEVKSKFQQVGGTWNELFPSDSILNKNSGVATVIWYLLITVFGIITYPIVRMVFKGLPDRGYPFSRLTGMLLVAYFTWLAGSTVFPFSRTTIVIVIILLLLISAFLAYKQRFELAVEWHTKKKYFLTVECVMLVLFLVSLGIRYGNPDLWHPWKGGEKPMDLSYFTAVLKSTTFPPYDPWYAGGYINYYYWGFVLVGVPVKLLGIVPAIAYNLIIPTIFALTGLGAFSIGWNLFAKKQLHEDENPEVIRANTFRSNVAGIFSIFSVLIMGNLGTI
;
A
#
# COMPACT_ATOMS: atom_id res chain seq x y z
N LYS A 1 13.31 40.58 12.72
CA LYS A 1 12.90 40.18 14.10
C LYS A 1 11.91 39.03 13.98
N THR A 2 12.18 37.89 14.63
CA THR A 2 11.31 36.70 14.68
C THR A 2 11.17 36.24 16.15
N ASN A 3 10.12 35.51 16.51
CA ASN A 3 9.94 34.97 17.86
C ASN A 3 10.29 33.49 17.94
N PHE A 4 10.72 33.02 19.11
CA PHE A 4 10.93 31.60 19.37
C PHE A 4 10.65 31.26 20.84
N VAL A 5 10.39 29.98 21.11
CA VAL A 5 10.12 29.46 22.46
C VAL A 5 11.05 28.27 22.72
N PRO A 6 11.98 28.36 23.69
CA PRO A 6 12.82 27.23 24.07
C PRO A 6 11.96 26.13 24.70
N LEU A 7 12.18 24.87 24.29
CA LEU A 7 11.52 23.72 24.92
C LEU A 7 12.16 23.33 26.26
N VAL A 8 13.42 23.72 26.47
CA VAL A 8 14.20 23.44 27.69
C VAL A 8 14.91 24.72 28.16
N SER A 9 15.01 24.89 29.48
CA SER A 9 15.78 25.99 30.07
C SER A 9 17.26 25.72 29.91
N GLY A 10 18.04 26.75 29.58
CA GLY A 10 19.46 26.58 29.34
C GLY A 10 20.19 27.89 29.08
N SER A 11 21.41 27.79 28.59
CA SER A 11 22.20 28.94 28.17
C SER A 11 22.66 28.82 26.72
N VAL A 12 22.43 29.87 25.94
CA VAL A 12 22.85 30.00 24.54
C VAL A 12 24.12 30.84 24.52
N SER A 13 25.21 30.32 23.95
CA SER A 13 26.49 31.03 23.83
C SER A 13 26.86 31.39 22.40
N LYS A 14 26.21 30.77 21.42
CA LYS A 14 26.39 31.01 19.99
C LYS A 14 25.14 30.60 19.22
N LEU A 15 24.90 31.24 18.09
CA LEU A 15 23.84 30.88 17.14
C LEU A 15 24.48 30.44 15.82
N LYS A 16 23.90 29.41 15.19
CA LYS A 16 24.25 28.98 13.84
C LYS A 16 23.27 29.60 12.86
N LEU A 17 23.79 30.28 11.85
CA LEU A 17 23.05 30.66 10.66
C LEU A 17 23.44 29.68 9.55
N ASN A 18 22.46 28.96 9.00
CA ASN A 18 22.75 27.79 8.14
C ASN A 18 23.36 28.18 6.80
N ARG A 19 22.73 29.11 6.08
CA ARG A 19 23.17 29.58 4.77
C ARG A 19 22.96 31.09 4.70
N VAL A 20 24.04 31.85 4.64
CA VAL A 20 24.01 33.32 4.57
C VAL A 20 24.73 33.80 3.33
N VAL A 21 24.07 34.65 2.55
CA VAL A 21 24.62 35.25 1.33
C VAL A 21 24.15 36.70 1.18
N ASP A 22 25.03 37.55 0.65
CA ASP A 22 24.71 38.89 0.17
C ASP A 22 24.02 38.78 -1.20
N LEU A 23 22.73 39.08 -1.22
CA LEU A 23 21.88 39.04 -2.42
C LEU A 23 22.37 40.00 -3.50
N LEU A 24 23.04 41.08 -3.12
CA LEU A 24 23.55 42.08 -4.06
C LEU A 24 24.92 41.68 -4.63
N GLY A 25 25.58 40.67 -4.04
CA GLY A 25 26.88 40.17 -4.49
C GLY A 25 27.97 41.24 -4.54
N ILE A 26 27.91 42.24 -3.66
CA ILE A 26 28.78 43.42 -3.73
C ILE A 26 30.21 43.07 -3.27
N GLY A 27 30.36 41.99 -2.51
CA GLY A 27 31.66 41.49 -2.06
C GLY A 27 32.33 42.39 -1.02
N VAL A 28 31.53 43.20 -0.32
CA VAL A 28 31.99 44.03 0.80
C VAL A 28 31.93 43.24 2.11
N ASN A 29 32.77 43.64 3.05
CA ASN A 29 32.71 43.13 4.40
C ASN A 29 31.52 43.77 5.11
N SER A 30 30.54 42.97 5.54
CA SER A 30 29.32 43.45 6.18
C SER A 30 29.28 43.04 7.65
N GLU A 31 28.86 43.93 8.52
CA GLU A 31 28.66 43.62 9.94
C GLU A 31 27.22 43.15 10.20
N LEU A 32 27.07 41.86 10.51
CA LEU A 32 25.81 41.24 10.92
C LEU A 32 25.77 41.16 12.44
N PHE A 33 24.68 41.66 13.04
CA PHE A 33 24.44 41.54 14.48
C PHE A 33 23.20 40.68 14.77
N ILE A 34 23.22 40.04 15.92
CA ILE A 34 22.11 39.29 16.48
C ILE A 34 21.83 39.77 17.90
N GLU A 35 20.55 39.98 18.21
CA GLU A 35 20.07 40.26 19.55
C GLU A 35 18.93 39.33 19.94
N ILE A 36 18.95 38.86 21.18
CA ILE A 36 17.86 38.13 21.80
C ILE A 36 17.23 39.04 22.85
N THR A 37 15.93 39.35 22.72
CA THR A 37 15.20 40.18 23.68
C THR A 37 14.13 39.41 24.43
N ASP A 38 13.98 39.74 25.71
CA ASP A 38 12.93 39.19 26.58
C ASP A 38 11.74 40.16 26.65
N PRO A 39 10.63 39.87 25.95
CA PRO A 39 9.46 40.75 25.94
C PRO A 39 8.75 40.82 27.31
N THR A 40 8.97 39.84 28.19
CA THR A 40 8.38 39.83 29.54
C THR A 40 9.07 40.81 30.48
N ASN A 41 10.26 41.28 30.10
CA ASN A 41 11.09 42.18 30.88
C ASN A 41 11.41 43.45 30.08
N ASN A 42 10.36 44.12 29.59
CA ASN A 42 10.44 45.39 28.88
C ASN A 42 11.40 45.37 27.67
N ASP A 43 11.38 44.28 26.90
CA ASP A 43 12.26 44.01 25.75
C ASP A 43 13.76 44.09 26.08
N GLN A 44 14.16 43.73 27.31
CA GLN A 44 15.57 43.69 27.70
C GLN A 44 16.36 42.75 26.78
N VAL A 45 17.49 43.22 26.25
CA VAL A 45 18.46 42.38 25.52
C VAL A 45 19.12 41.42 26.51
N VAL A 46 18.88 40.12 26.34
CA VAL A 46 19.42 39.04 27.17
C VAL A 46 20.64 38.36 26.53
N GLY A 47 20.91 38.64 25.25
CA GLY A 47 22.13 38.25 24.55
C GLY A 47 22.32 39.06 23.27
N SER A 48 23.55 39.43 22.98
CA SER A 48 23.99 40.13 21.77
C SER A 48 25.25 39.46 21.22
N GLY A 49 25.47 39.55 19.92
CA GLY A 49 26.72 39.16 19.28
C GLY A 49 26.77 39.65 17.84
N GLU A 50 27.98 39.78 17.32
CA GLU A 50 28.23 40.31 15.98
C GLU A 50 29.30 39.50 15.25
N ILE A 51 29.22 39.50 13.92
CA ILE A 51 30.26 38.97 13.03
C ILE A 51 30.44 39.94 11.87
N SER A 52 31.68 40.04 11.38
CA SER A 52 32.02 40.83 10.20
C SER A 52 32.68 39.93 9.19
N GLU A 53 31.98 39.63 8.10
CA GLU A 53 32.42 38.72 7.05
C GLU A 53 31.99 39.23 5.67
N ILE A 54 32.63 38.69 4.62
CA ILE A 54 32.16 38.84 3.23
C ILE A 54 31.21 37.66 2.94
N PHE A 55 29.91 37.92 2.94
CA PHE A 55 28.86 36.92 2.75
C PHE A 55 28.71 36.52 1.26
N GLY A 56 29.75 35.95 0.67
CA GLY A 56 29.73 35.49 -0.72
C GLY A 56 29.09 34.12 -0.93
N VAL A 57 28.89 33.77 -2.21
CA VAL A 57 28.56 32.41 -2.66
C VAL A 57 29.80 31.52 -2.49
N ASP A 58 29.61 30.34 -1.91
CA ASP A 58 30.67 29.35 -1.67
C ASP A 58 30.10 27.94 -1.91
N GLY A 59 30.24 27.46 -3.15
CA GLY A 59 29.63 26.20 -3.63
C GLY A 59 28.11 26.28 -3.84
N ASP A 60 27.36 26.63 -2.80
CA ASP A 60 25.90 26.80 -2.83
C ASP A 60 25.52 28.28 -3.04
N ALA A 61 24.59 28.55 -3.95
CA ALA A 61 24.10 29.90 -4.26
C ALA A 61 23.46 30.62 -3.06
N ARG A 62 23.00 29.88 -2.04
CA ARG A 62 22.46 30.40 -0.78
C ARG A 62 23.55 30.79 0.22
N GLY A 63 24.81 30.56 -0.10
CA GLY A 63 25.97 30.87 0.72
C GLY A 63 26.36 29.72 1.65
N LYS A 64 27.03 30.06 2.76
CA LYS A 64 27.58 29.08 3.71
C LYS A 64 27.12 29.33 5.14
N GLU A 65 27.50 28.41 6.01
CA GLU A 65 27.24 28.46 7.44
C GLU A 65 28.10 29.50 8.15
N TYR A 66 27.50 30.24 9.08
CA TYR A 66 28.20 31.16 9.98
C TYR A 66 27.77 30.95 11.43
N TRP A 67 28.71 31.09 12.36
CA TRP A 67 28.44 31.06 13.80
C TRP A 67 28.61 32.45 14.39
N VAL A 68 27.53 32.98 14.98
CA VAL A 68 27.58 34.23 15.74
C VAL A 68 27.74 33.87 17.21
N LYS A 69 28.89 34.21 17.80
CA LYS A 69 29.14 34.02 19.22
C LYS A 69 28.53 35.19 19.99
N LEU A 70 27.78 34.89 21.05
CA LEU A 70 27.25 35.93 21.92
C LEU A 70 28.36 36.46 22.85
N ASP A 71 28.36 37.75 23.11
CA ASP A 71 29.31 38.43 24.00
C ASP A 71 29.28 37.80 25.39
N HIS A 72 28.08 37.48 25.85
CA HIS A 72 27.79 36.75 27.07
C HIS A 72 26.72 35.67 26.82
N PRO A 73 26.83 34.49 27.45
CA PRO A 73 25.82 33.46 27.30
C PRO A 73 24.43 33.93 27.81
N ALA A 74 23.44 33.93 26.92
CA ALA A 74 22.06 34.28 27.24
C ALA A 74 21.40 33.13 28.03
N LYS A 75 20.77 33.42 29.17
CA LYS A 75 20.00 32.43 29.93
C LYS A 75 18.55 32.47 29.49
N LEU A 76 18.05 31.36 28.98
CA LEU A 76 16.68 31.23 28.46
C LEU A 76 15.89 30.23 29.29
N ASN A 77 14.62 30.52 29.53
CA ASN A 77 13.70 29.65 30.26
C ASN A 77 12.84 28.84 29.27
N ALA A 78 12.57 27.58 29.61
CA ALA A 78 11.61 26.75 28.89
C ALA A 78 10.24 27.42 28.86
N ASN A 79 9.54 27.29 27.73
CA ASN A 79 8.18 27.79 27.50
C ASN A 79 8.00 29.31 27.65
N GLN A 80 9.09 30.08 27.70
CA GLN A 80 9.06 31.54 27.65
C GLN A 80 9.35 32.00 26.21
N MET A 81 8.57 32.97 25.72
CA MET A 81 8.80 33.55 24.40
C MET A 81 9.94 34.57 24.44
N TYR A 82 10.83 34.49 23.45
CA TYR A 82 11.88 35.47 23.20
C TYR A 82 11.79 35.97 21.75
N PHE A 83 12.36 37.13 21.48
CA PHE A 83 12.55 37.62 20.12
C PHE A 83 14.01 37.53 19.70
N LEU A 84 14.25 37.06 18.49
CA LEU A 84 15.52 37.09 17.79
C LEU A 84 15.48 38.21 16.74
N SER A 85 16.30 39.24 16.94
CA SER A 85 16.56 40.27 15.95
C SER A 85 17.86 39.93 15.24
N ILE A 86 17.82 39.94 13.91
CA ILE A 86 19.01 39.84 13.06
C ILE A 86 18.98 41.08 12.19
N GLY A 87 20.11 41.77 12.11
CA GLY A 87 20.24 42.98 11.32
C GLY A 87 21.66 43.14 10.81
N ILE A 88 21.82 44.14 9.95
CA ILE A 88 23.12 44.59 9.45
C ILE A 88 23.29 46.06 9.83
N ASN A 89 24.52 46.45 10.17
CA ASN A 89 24.82 47.85 10.46
C ASN A 89 25.11 48.68 9.20
N ASP A 90 25.51 48.01 8.10
CA ASP A 90 25.88 48.65 6.85
C ASP A 90 24.67 48.92 5.93
N SER A 91 24.59 50.12 5.36
CA SER A 91 23.48 50.54 4.48
C SER A 91 23.59 50.05 3.02
N GLY A 92 24.58 49.20 2.71
CA GLY A 92 24.94 48.82 1.34
C GLY A 92 24.79 47.35 0.97
N SER A 93 24.48 46.45 1.92
CA SER A 93 24.37 45.00 1.66
C SER A 93 22.95 44.51 1.95
N GLU A 94 22.54 43.39 1.35
CA GLU A 94 21.24 42.78 1.65
C GLU A 94 21.45 41.29 1.86
N LEU A 95 21.36 40.84 3.11
CA LEU A 95 21.64 39.45 3.46
C LEU A 95 20.37 38.60 3.43
N ALA A 96 20.43 37.47 2.74
CA ALA A 96 19.46 36.39 2.87
C ALA A 96 19.99 35.29 3.78
N ILE A 97 19.12 34.78 4.64
CA ILE A 97 19.40 33.65 5.53
C ILE A 97 18.41 32.55 5.19
N TYR A 98 18.93 31.38 4.79
CA TYR A 98 18.11 30.22 4.43
C TYR A 98 18.20 29.13 5.50
N ASN A 99 17.08 28.45 5.70
CA ASN A 99 16.98 27.21 6.46
C ASN A 99 17.31 26.00 5.56
N ASP A 100 17.40 24.81 6.14
CA ASP A 100 17.43 23.57 5.36
C ASP A 100 16.07 23.39 4.66
N VAL A 101 16.11 23.04 3.38
CA VAL A 101 14.94 22.97 2.50
C VAL A 101 14.69 21.51 2.10
N PRO A 102 13.71 20.83 2.71
CA PRO A 102 13.31 19.50 2.29
C PRO A 102 12.44 19.54 1.02
N ALA A 103 12.59 18.52 0.18
CA ALA A 103 11.72 18.25 -0.96
C ALA A 103 10.96 16.93 -0.80
N ILE A 104 9.73 16.89 -1.30
CA ILE A 104 8.90 15.70 -1.44
C ILE A 104 8.47 15.49 -2.88
N GLU A 105 8.02 14.27 -3.17
CA GLU A 105 7.62 13.85 -4.51
C GLU A 105 6.29 14.46 -4.98
N SER A 106 5.27 14.56 -4.11
CA SER A 106 3.94 15.09 -4.47
C SER A 106 3.15 15.66 -3.28
N THR A 107 2.04 16.34 -3.59
CA THR A 107 1.11 16.85 -2.55
C THR A 107 0.38 15.72 -1.79
N TRP A 108 0.46 14.48 -2.29
CA TRP A 108 -0.17 13.32 -1.67
C TRP A 108 0.74 12.59 -0.68
N ASP A 109 1.98 13.03 -0.55
CA ASP A 109 2.96 12.43 0.36
C ASP A 109 3.01 13.21 1.68
N ASP A 110 3.15 12.48 2.78
CA ASP A 110 3.42 13.11 4.07
C ASP A 110 4.80 13.75 4.06
N ALA A 111 4.87 15.01 4.50
CA ALA A 111 6.14 15.69 4.72
C ALA A 111 6.91 14.99 5.84
N LEU A 112 8.15 14.57 5.55
CA LEU A 112 9.06 13.95 6.50
C LEU A 112 10.24 14.89 6.80
N PRO A 113 10.77 14.88 8.03
CA PRO A 113 10.35 14.05 9.17
C PRO A 113 9.05 14.56 9.83
N LEU A 114 8.37 13.70 10.61
CA LEU A 114 7.15 14.08 11.35
C LEU A 114 7.49 14.88 12.61
N ASN A 115 6.56 15.74 13.05
CA ASN A 115 6.71 16.52 14.27
C ASN A 115 6.86 15.61 15.49
N GLU A 116 8.06 15.58 16.09
CA GLU A 116 8.34 14.87 17.33
C GLU A 116 8.93 15.80 18.39
N ASN A 117 8.89 15.37 19.66
CA ASN A 117 9.52 16.04 20.79
C ASN A 117 9.05 17.50 21.01
N GLY A 118 7.86 17.86 20.53
CA GLY A 118 7.29 19.20 20.68
C GLY A 118 7.80 20.24 19.68
N TYR A 119 8.60 19.84 18.68
CA TYR A 119 9.01 20.72 17.60
C TYR A 119 7.94 20.79 16.51
N ASN A 120 7.71 22.02 16.02
CA ASN A 120 6.99 22.25 14.78
C ASN A 120 8.00 22.27 13.65
N LEU A 121 7.88 21.37 12.69
CA LEU A 121 8.83 21.22 11.58
C LEU A 121 8.44 22.05 10.36
N PHE A 122 7.15 22.03 10.00
CA PHE A 122 6.67 22.63 8.73
C PHE A 122 5.69 23.80 8.91
N GLY A 123 5.60 24.37 10.10
CA GLY A 123 4.78 25.56 10.33
C GLY A 123 5.33 26.79 9.62
N TYR A 124 4.44 27.63 9.06
CA TYR A 124 4.82 28.84 8.34
C TYR A 124 5.66 29.83 9.19
N GLU A 125 5.29 30.04 10.46
CA GLU A 125 5.94 31.03 11.32
C GLU A 125 7.03 30.45 12.23
N LEU A 126 6.83 29.22 12.72
CA LEU A 126 7.68 28.58 13.75
C LEU A 126 8.20 27.21 13.33
N GLY A 127 8.05 26.83 12.05
CA GLY A 127 8.55 25.58 11.52
C GLY A 127 10.06 25.59 11.38
N LEU A 128 10.74 24.58 11.93
CA LEU A 128 12.20 24.42 11.79
C LEU A 128 12.66 24.38 10.32
N PHE A 129 11.91 23.71 9.47
CA PHE A 129 12.14 23.62 8.02
C PHE A 129 11.23 24.56 7.22
N GLY A 130 10.38 25.34 7.88
CA GLY A 130 9.44 26.24 7.20
C GLY A 130 8.52 25.49 6.25
N ASN A 131 8.72 25.67 4.94
CA ASN A 131 7.95 24.97 3.91
C ASN A 131 8.75 23.85 3.24
N VAL A 132 8.04 22.81 2.83
CA VAL A 132 8.55 21.74 1.98
C VAL A 132 8.39 22.12 0.51
N ARG A 133 9.40 21.84 -0.31
CA ARG A 133 9.27 21.92 -1.76
C ARG A 133 8.61 20.66 -2.30
N ASN A 134 7.75 20.84 -3.28
CA ASN A 134 7.01 19.75 -3.87
C ASN A 134 7.31 19.67 -5.35
N MET A 135 7.75 18.48 -5.80
CA MET A 135 8.13 18.23 -7.18
C MET A 135 6.94 17.88 -8.09
N GLU A 136 5.79 17.51 -7.50
CA GLU A 136 4.58 17.06 -8.17
C GLU A 136 4.85 16.01 -9.26
N LEU A 137 5.56 14.94 -8.88
CA LEU A 137 6.03 13.90 -9.79
C LEU A 137 4.89 13.13 -10.48
N TYR A 138 3.66 13.20 -9.99
CA TYR A 138 2.47 12.67 -10.69
C TYR A 138 1.89 13.55 -11.80
N TYR A 139 2.22 14.84 -11.82
CA TYR A 139 1.71 15.72 -12.87
C TYR A 139 2.29 15.35 -14.22
N ASP A 140 1.61 15.73 -15.29
CA ASP A 140 2.11 15.46 -16.63
C ASP A 140 3.48 16.11 -16.83
N ASP A 141 4.37 15.37 -17.50
CA ASP A 141 5.69 15.87 -17.84
C ASP A 141 5.55 17.01 -18.85
N THR A 142 5.83 18.22 -18.38
CA THR A 142 5.71 19.47 -19.13
C THR A 142 6.95 20.32 -18.90
N GLN A 143 7.17 21.34 -19.72
CA GLN A 143 8.26 22.29 -19.48
C GLN A 143 8.14 22.93 -18.09
N THR A 144 6.93 23.30 -17.66
CA THR A 144 6.68 23.85 -16.32
C THR A 144 7.12 22.90 -15.20
N LYS A 145 6.81 21.60 -15.31
CA LYS A 145 7.24 20.59 -14.34
C LYS A 145 8.77 20.44 -14.33
N LYS A 146 9.40 20.50 -15.50
CA LYS A 146 10.85 20.43 -15.62
C LYS A 146 11.55 21.63 -14.98
N ASP A 147 11.03 22.84 -15.21
CA ASP A 147 11.51 24.05 -14.55
C ASP A 147 11.31 23.99 -13.03
N LEU A 148 10.20 23.38 -12.57
CA LEU A 148 9.95 23.10 -11.16
C LEU A 148 10.97 22.10 -10.58
N LEU A 149 11.31 21.03 -11.30
CA LEU A 149 12.35 20.08 -10.89
C LEU A 149 13.70 20.78 -10.77
N TYR A 150 14.09 21.57 -11.76
CA TYR A 150 15.33 22.34 -11.71
C TYR A 150 15.42 23.24 -10.49
N THR A 151 14.41 24.09 -10.28
CA THR A 151 14.40 25.00 -9.14
C THR A 151 14.34 24.26 -7.81
N THR A 152 13.67 23.11 -7.75
CA THR A 152 13.58 22.29 -6.53
C THR A 152 14.91 21.61 -6.23
N LEU A 153 15.54 20.98 -7.21
CA LEU A 153 16.85 20.34 -7.03
C LEU A 153 17.93 21.36 -6.70
N ASP A 154 17.92 22.56 -7.29
CA ASP A 154 18.88 23.63 -6.98
C ASP A 154 18.74 24.12 -5.52
N GLN A 155 17.52 24.18 -4.99
CA GLN A 155 17.23 24.81 -3.70
C GLN A 155 17.08 23.83 -2.53
N SER A 156 16.94 22.53 -2.76
CA SER A 156 16.66 21.56 -1.70
C SER A 156 17.94 20.95 -1.13
N ASP A 157 17.97 20.73 0.18
CA ASP A 157 19.08 20.09 0.89
C ASP A 157 18.88 18.58 1.03
N ALA A 158 17.62 18.13 1.03
CA ALA A 158 17.28 16.72 1.08
C ALA A 158 15.99 16.43 0.31
N ILE A 159 15.89 15.23 -0.24
CA ILE A 159 14.70 14.68 -0.89
C ILE A 159 14.21 13.51 -0.03
N PHE A 160 12.96 13.60 0.39
CA PHE A 160 12.27 12.57 1.16
C PHE A 160 11.28 11.84 0.27
N ILE A 161 11.47 10.52 0.16
CA ILE A 161 10.53 9.60 -0.47
C ILE A 161 9.90 8.78 0.65
N SER A 162 8.60 8.97 0.89
CA SER A 162 7.91 8.37 2.04
C SER A 162 7.40 6.96 1.77
N SER A 163 7.22 6.58 0.51
CA SER A 163 6.72 5.26 0.11
C SER A 163 7.05 4.96 -1.36
N ASN A 164 6.57 3.82 -1.88
CA ASN A 164 6.68 3.52 -3.30
C ASN A 164 5.54 4.04 -4.18
N ARG A 165 4.65 4.89 -3.64
CA ARG A 165 3.50 5.41 -4.38
C ARG A 165 3.92 6.00 -5.73
N GLN A 166 4.92 6.88 -5.73
CA GLN A 166 5.33 7.63 -6.92
C GLN A 166 6.25 6.84 -7.85
N TRP A 167 7.46 6.49 -7.39
CA TRP A 167 8.42 5.74 -8.20
C TRP A 167 7.91 4.34 -8.55
N GLY A 168 7.06 3.72 -7.72
CA GLY A 168 6.50 2.39 -7.98
C GLY A 168 5.48 2.36 -9.11
N THR A 169 4.96 3.52 -9.53
CA THR A 169 3.88 3.63 -10.52
C THR A 169 4.30 4.42 -11.77
N THR A 170 4.94 5.58 -11.62
CA THR A 170 5.26 6.49 -12.75
C THR A 170 6.29 5.88 -13.70
N VAL A 171 7.32 5.20 -13.16
CA VAL A 171 8.37 4.55 -13.97
C VAL A 171 7.88 3.35 -14.79
N ARG A 172 6.66 2.85 -14.51
CA ARG A 172 6.03 1.76 -15.28
C ARG A 172 5.34 2.26 -16.56
N VAL A 173 5.18 3.57 -16.70
CA VAL A 173 4.52 4.19 -17.86
C VAL A 173 5.42 5.30 -18.42
N PRO A 174 6.65 4.97 -18.86
CA PRO A 174 7.62 5.96 -19.31
C PRO A 174 7.15 6.75 -20.54
N GLU A 175 6.21 6.23 -21.32
CA GLU A 175 5.62 6.97 -22.43
C GLU A 175 4.78 8.15 -21.95
N ARG A 176 4.19 8.07 -20.75
CA ARG A 176 3.45 9.18 -20.13
C ARG A 176 4.36 10.06 -19.27
N TYR A 177 5.33 9.44 -18.60
CA TYR A 177 6.21 10.08 -17.62
C TYR A 177 7.71 9.97 -17.99
N PRO A 178 8.15 10.38 -19.19
CA PRO A 178 9.52 10.18 -19.62
C PRO A 178 10.53 10.97 -18.78
N LEU A 179 10.21 12.20 -18.40
CA LEU A 179 11.06 13.06 -17.58
C LEU A 179 11.15 12.54 -16.15
N THR A 180 10.00 12.15 -15.57
CA THR A 180 9.96 11.61 -14.21
C THR A 180 10.69 10.27 -14.12
N THR A 181 10.59 9.44 -15.16
CA THR A 181 11.32 8.17 -15.24
C THR A 181 12.82 8.39 -15.23
N GLU A 182 13.30 9.34 -16.05
CA GLU A 182 14.73 9.67 -16.10
C GLU A 182 15.21 10.32 -14.80
N TYR A 183 14.40 11.19 -14.20
CA TYR A 183 14.67 11.75 -12.88
C TYR A 183 14.93 10.65 -11.83
N TYR A 184 14.05 9.65 -11.71
CA TYR A 184 14.25 8.57 -10.74
C TYR A 184 15.45 7.69 -11.08
N ARG A 185 15.71 7.43 -12.37
CA ARG A 185 16.88 6.67 -12.80
C ARG A 185 18.16 7.38 -12.38
N ALA A 186 18.28 8.67 -12.67
CA ALA A 186 19.45 9.48 -12.36
C ALA A 186 19.59 9.77 -10.85
N LEU A 187 18.48 9.97 -10.13
CA LEU A 187 18.49 10.24 -8.68
C LEU A 187 19.17 9.11 -7.92
N ILE A 188 18.80 7.85 -8.21
CA ILE A 188 19.40 6.69 -7.55
C ILE A 188 20.66 6.20 -8.27
N GLY A 189 20.89 6.57 -9.53
CA GLY A 189 21.98 6.00 -10.33
C GLY A 189 21.72 4.56 -10.79
N CYS A 190 20.48 4.27 -11.21
CA CYS A 190 20.08 2.92 -11.60
C CYS A 190 20.72 2.54 -12.96
N PRO A 191 21.48 1.42 -13.04
CA PRO A 191 22.13 1.01 -14.28
C PRO A 191 21.17 0.81 -15.44
N GLN A 192 21.59 1.13 -16.66
CA GLN A 192 20.75 1.09 -17.87
C GLN A 192 20.22 -0.32 -18.20
N ASP A 193 20.93 -1.38 -17.79
CA ASP A 193 20.50 -2.78 -17.95
C ASP A 193 19.57 -3.28 -16.83
N LYS A 194 19.25 -2.42 -15.86
CA LYS A 194 18.37 -2.73 -14.72
C LYS A 194 17.04 -1.99 -14.81
N ASP A 195 16.02 -2.67 -14.28
CA ASP A 195 14.69 -2.12 -14.08
C ASP A 195 14.71 -1.14 -12.90
N ILE A 196 14.10 0.04 -13.08
CA ILE A 196 14.09 1.10 -12.07
C ILE A 196 13.35 0.65 -10.81
N LEU A 197 12.25 -0.11 -10.93
CA LEU A 197 11.53 -0.62 -9.76
C LEU A 197 12.45 -1.49 -8.92
N TRP A 198 13.21 -2.38 -9.55
CA TRP A 198 14.15 -3.23 -8.84
C TRP A 198 15.19 -2.40 -8.08
N CYS A 199 15.78 -1.39 -8.73
CA CYS A 199 16.76 -0.50 -8.10
C CYS A 199 16.22 0.13 -6.80
N TYR A 200 14.99 0.68 -6.83
CA TYR A 200 14.37 1.27 -5.63
C TYR A 200 13.95 0.22 -4.59
N GLN A 201 13.44 -0.94 -5.02
CA GLN A 201 13.05 -2.05 -4.13
C GLN A 201 14.23 -2.56 -3.29
N VAL A 202 15.44 -2.63 -3.86
CA VAL A 202 16.64 -3.13 -3.18
C VAL A 202 17.57 -2.05 -2.63
N ALA A 203 17.27 -0.77 -2.91
CA ALA A 203 18.08 0.37 -2.52
C ALA A 203 18.54 0.34 -1.06
N GLU A 204 19.84 0.52 -0.86
CA GLU A 204 20.51 0.74 0.42
C GLU A 204 21.58 1.83 0.21
N PRO A 205 22.00 2.55 1.26
CA PRO A 205 23.10 3.52 1.14
C PRO A 205 24.35 2.87 0.54
N ASP A 206 25.03 3.62 -0.34
CA ASP A 206 26.26 3.21 -1.05
C ASP A 206 26.09 2.02 -2.05
N MET A 207 24.86 1.56 -2.33
CA MET A 207 24.62 0.47 -3.29
C MET A 207 24.70 0.92 -4.76
N PHE A 208 24.30 2.15 -5.05
CA PHE A 208 24.29 2.75 -6.38
C PHE A 208 25.13 4.03 -6.40
N VAL A 209 25.39 4.57 -7.59
CA VAL A 209 26.18 5.80 -7.79
C VAL A 209 25.28 6.86 -8.37
N GLU A 210 24.83 7.78 -7.53
CA GLU A 210 23.84 8.79 -7.89
C GLU A 210 24.41 9.82 -8.88
N GLU A 211 23.58 10.25 -9.83
CA GLU A 211 24.01 11.12 -10.93
C GLU A 211 23.59 12.59 -10.74
N LEU A 212 22.61 12.84 -9.87
CA LEU A 212 22.06 14.18 -9.61
C LEU A 212 22.75 14.94 -8.47
N GLY A 213 23.81 14.39 -7.88
CA GLY A 213 24.52 15.02 -6.74
C GLY A 213 23.79 14.94 -5.40
N PHE A 214 22.76 14.10 -5.32
CA PHE A 214 22.05 13.74 -4.10
C PHE A 214 22.40 12.31 -3.71
N LYS A 215 22.97 12.09 -2.53
CA LYS A 215 23.38 10.77 -2.06
C LYS A 215 22.28 10.14 -1.21
N LEU A 216 21.97 8.86 -1.43
CA LEU A 216 21.11 8.08 -0.54
C LEU A 216 21.83 7.85 0.80
N THR A 217 21.45 8.59 1.84
CA THR A 217 22.11 8.52 3.14
C THR A 217 21.35 7.69 4.17
N ALA A 218 20.03 7.53 3.99
CA ALA A 218 19.22 6.70 4.87
C ALA A 218 18.11 5.96 4.13
N VAL A 219 17.84 4.74 4.59
CA VAL A 219 16.73 3.89 4.19
C VAL A 219 16.04 3.37 5.44
N PHE A 220 14.72 3.53 5.51
CA PHE A 220 13.91 2.94 6.57
C PHE A 220 12.90 2.00 5.93
N GLN A 221 12.96 0.72 6.31
CA GLN A 221 12.04 -0.31 5.86
C GLN A 221 11.83 -1.32 6.98
N ASN A 222 10.63 -1.90 7.05
CA ASN A 222 10.29 -2.92 8.02
C ASN A 222 9.94 -4.23 7.31
N ASP A 223 10.95 -5.05 7.06
CA ASP A 223 10.76 -6.33 6.37
C ASP A 223 10.09 -7.38 7.28
N PRO A 224 9.11 -8.15 6.77
CA PRO A 224 8.57 -9.29 7.49
C PRO A 224 9.67 -10.29 7.85
N THR A 225 9.66 -10.73 9.11
CA THR A 225 10.66 -11.67 9.64
C THR A 225 10.00 -13.00 10.03
N ILE A 226 10.39 -14.09 9.36
CA ILE A 226 9.89 -15.43 9.65
C ILE A 226 11.06 -16.31 10.11
N ALA A 227 10.97 -16.84 11.34
CA ALA A 227 12.00 -17.69 11.94
C ALA A 227 13.42 -17.09 11.89
N GLY A 228 13.54 -15.77 12.00
CA GLY A 228 14.81 -15.03 11.94
C GLY A 228 15.28 -14.66 10.54
N PHE A 229 14.59 -15.06 9.48
CA PHE A 229 14.86 -14.63 8.11
C PHE A 229 14.03 -13.41 7.76
N LYS A 230 14.69 -12.31 7.41
CA LYS A 230 14.05 -11.13 6.82
C LYS A 230 13.77 -11.37 5.35
N ILE A 231 12.59 -10.97 4.89
CA ILE A 231 12.14 -11.11 3.51
C ILE A 231 11.83 -9.71 3.02
N ASN A 232 12.61 -9.19 2.06
CA ASN A 232 12.25 -7.96 1.37
C ASN A 232 10.98 -8.22 0.54
N ASP A 233 9.90 -7.55 0.92
CA ASP A 233 8.59 -7.65 0.29
C ASP A 233 8.23 -6.41 -0.54
N GLN A 234 9.20 -5.57 -0.90
CA GLN A 234 8.98 -4.36 -1.71
C GLN A 234 8.53 -4.66 -3.15
N SER A 235 8.59 -5.91 -3.58
CA SER A 235 7.96 -6.39 -4.82
C SER A 235 6.50 -6.82 -4.68
N ALA A 236 5.93 -6.75 -3.47
CA ALA A 236 4.54 -7.07 -3.21
C ALA A 236 3.59 -6.01 -3.79
N GLU A 237 2.29 -6.23 -3.61
CA GLU A 237 1.27 -5.29 -4.05
C GLU A 237 1.17 -4.07 -3.12
N GLU A 238 0.55 -3.00 -3.61
CA GLU A 238 0.54 -1.67 -3.01
C GLU A 238 0.06 -1.65 -1.56
N ALA A 239 -0.90 -2.52 -1.16
CA ALA A 239 -1.38 -2.55 0.21
C ALA A 239 -0.26 -2.87 1.21
N PHE A 240 0.69 -3.73 0.84
CA PHE A 240 1.85 -4.03 1.68
C PHE A 240 2.90 -2.92 1.60
N THR A 241 3.23 -2.43 0.41
CA THR A 241 4.39 -1.55 0.22
C THR A 241 4.12 -0.07 0.45
N VAL A 242 2.85 0.34 0.57
CA VAL A 242 2.47 1.73 0.87
C VAL A 242 1.89 1.88 2.28
N TYR A 243 1.10 0.91 2.75
CA TYR A 243 0.36 1.06 4.00
C TYR A 243 0.95 0.27 5.18
N ASP A 244 1.51 -0.92 4.94
CA ASP A 244 2.00 -1.80 6.02
C ASP A 244 3.53 -1.65 6.21
N HIS A 245 4.29 -1.83 5.13
CA HIS A 245 5.75 -1.81 5.09
C HIS A 245 6.27 -0.79 4.05
N PRO A 246 5.99 0.53 4.22
CA PRO A 246 6.55 1.54 3.34
C PRO A 246 8.07 1.60 3.46
N LYS A 247 8.74 1.74 2.31
CA LYS A 247 10.17 2.02 2.23
C LYS A 247 10.40 3.51 2.09
N VAL A 248 11.00 4.10 3.12
CA VAL A 248 11.40 5.52 3.14
C VAL A 248 12.84 5.63 2.66
N LEU A 249 13.10 6.57 1.75
CA LEU A 249 14.44 6.87 1.23
C LEU A 249 14.72 8.35 1.48
N ILE A 250 15.90 8.66 2.02
CA ILE A 250 16.36 10.03 2.23
C ILE A 250 17.62 10.24 1.39
N PHE A 251 17.53 11.16 0.43
CA PHE A 251 18.67 11.59 -0.35
C PHE A 251 19.11 12.97 0.10
N GLU A 252 20.38 13.14 0.46
CA GLU A 252 20.95 14.42 0.90
C GLU A 252 21.82 15.01 -0.20
N LYS A 253 21.68 16.31 -0.45
CA LYS A 253 22.51 17.03 -1.42
C LYS A 253 23.96 17.03 -0.94
N THR A 254 24.86 16.76 -1.87
CA THR A 254 26.31 16.75 -1.63
C THR A 254 26.99 17.94 -2.31
N GLU A 255 28.24 18.20 -1.95
CA GLU A 255 29.10 19.18 -2.63
C GLU A 255 29.34 18.84 -4.12
N ALA A 256 29.04 17.62 -4.55
CA ALA A 256 29.13 17.21 -5.95
C ALA A 256 27.94 17.67 -6.81
N TYR A 257 26.91 18.27 -6.20
CA TYR A 257 25.76 18.81 -6.92
C TYR A 257 26.19 19.90 -7.90
N ASP A 258 25.72 19.77 -9.15
CA ASP A 258 25.99 20.71 -10.23
C ASP A 258 24.71 20.86 -11.07
N GLY A 259 24.10 22.04 -10.97
CA GLY A 259 22.84 22.33 -11.67
C GLY A 259 22.97 22.26 -13.18
N GLU A 260 24.14 22.49 -13.76
CA GLU A 260 24.36 22.35 -15.21
C GLU A 260 24.36 20.88 -15.62
N LYS A 261 24.96 19.99 -14.82
CA LYS A 261 24.92 18.54 -15.07
C LYS A 261 23.52 17.97 -14.93
N VAL A 262 22.78 18.38 -13.89
CA VAL A 262 21.38 17.98 -13.70
C VAL A 262 20.54 18.37 -14.92
N ARG A 263 20.71 19.60 -15.42
CA ARG A 263 20.04 20.07 -16.63
C ARG A 263 20.46 19.26 -17.85
N ALA A 264 21.75 19.00 -18.04
CA ALA A 264 22.24 18.19 -19.14
C ALA A 264 21.57 16.81 -19.18
N ILE A 265 21.43 16.13 -18.04
CA ILE A 265 20.75 14.83 -17.95
C ILE A 265 19.26 14.95 -18.30
N LEU A 266 18.53 15.88 -17.66
CA LEU A 266 17.08 15.99 -17.87
C LEU A 266 16.70 16.66 -19.21
N ASP A 267 17.62 17.40 -19.84
CA ASP A 267 17.47 18.01 -21.17
C ASP A 267 17.59 17.01 -22.33
N GLU A 268 18.16 15.83 -22.10
CA GLU A 268 18.11 14.74 -23.08
C GLU A 268 16.70 14.18 -23.26
N VAL A 269 15.80 14.38 -22.29
CA VAL A 269 14.43 13.90 -22.37
C VAL A 269 13.55 14.82 -23.23
N GLU A 270 13.08 14.29 -24.36
CA GLU A 270 12.15 14.98 -25.24
C GLU A 270 10.70 14.95 -24.68
N ILE A 271 10.36 15.94 -23.85
CA ILE A 271 9.06 16.05 -23.18
C ILE A 271 7.87 16.13 -24.16
N SER A 272 8.07 16.66 -25.38
CA SER A 272 7.02 16.71 -26.40
C SER A 272 6.51 15.34 -26.84
N LEU A 273 7.26 14.28 -26.56
CA LEU A 273 6.86 12.89 -26.82
C LEU A 273 5.98 12.31 -25.69
N ALA A 274 5.87 12.99 -24.54
CA ALA A 274 5.03 12.55 -23.44
C ALA A 274 3.57 12.39 -23.89
N VAL A 275 3.05 11.18 -23.71
CA VAL A 275 1.74 10.78 -24.21
C VAL A 275 0.66 11.27 -23.26
N HIS A 276 0.11 12.45 -23.55
CA HIS A 276 -1.09 12.95 -22.90
C HIS A 276 -2.28 12.94 -23.89
N LYS A 277 -3.02 11.82 -23.91
CA LYS A 277 -4.18 11.65 -24.80
C LYS A 277 -5.47 11.92 -24.06
N THR A 278 -6.33 12.76 -24.64
CA THR A 278 -7.72 12.84 -24.19
C THR A 278 -8.48 11.57 -24.60
N PRO A 279 -9.63 11.25 -23.96
CA PRO A 279 -10.45 10.10 -24.37
C PRO A 279 -10.79 10.09 -25.87
N GLY A 280 -10.99 11.26 -26.49
CA GLY A 280 -11.25 11.39 -27.93
C GLY A 280 -10.04 11.13 -28.84
N GLN A 281 -8.82 11.13 -28.29
CA GLN A 281 -7.58 10.86 -29.00
C GLN A 281 -7.06 9.43 -28.77
N ALA A 282 -7.74 8.63 -27.94
CA ALA A 282 -7.31 7.27 -27.59
C ALA A 282 -7.11 6.36 -28.82
N SER A 283 -7.90 6.54 -29.88
CA SER A 283 -7.78 5.78 -31.14
C SER A 283 -6.52 6.07 -31.94
N ARG A 284 -5.78 7.14 -31.60
CA ARG A 284 -4.55 7.57 -32.28
C ARG A 284 -3.28 7.10 -31.56
N PHE A 285 -3.42 6.39 -30.45
CA PHE A 285 -2.29 5.83 -29.70
C PHE A 285 -2.11 4.35 -30.05
N SER A 286 -0.90 3.99 -30.46
CA SER A 286 -0.47 2.60 -30.66
C SER A 286 0.10 2.06 -29.34
N GLY A 287 -0.79 1.65 -28.43
CA GLY A 287 -0.42 1.04 -27.15
C GLY A 287 -0.16 -0.47 -27.26
N ASN A 288 0.52 -1.02 -26.25
CA ASN A 288 0.80 -2.46 -26.11
C ASN A 288 -0.29 -3.21 -25.30
N LEU A 289 -1.35 -2.52 -24.87
CA LEU A 289 -2.44 -3.09 -24.05
C LEU A 289 -3.46 -3.92 -24.85
N LEU A 290 -3.20 -4.16 -26.15
CA LEU A 290 -4.04 -4.97 -27.01
C LEU A 290 -3.69 -6.45 -26.88
N LEU A 291 -4.72 -7.30 -26.91
CA LEU A 291 -4.53 -8.75 -27.06
C LEU A 291 -3.90 -9.04 -28.42
N SER A 292 -2.89 -9.92 -28.46
CA SER A 292 -2.39 -10.44 -29.73
C SER A 292 -3.49 -11.17 -30.49
N GLU A 293 -3.35 -11.28 -31.81
CA GLU A 293 -4.35 -11.96 -32.65
C GLU A 293 -4.61 -13.40 -32.17
N VAL A 294 -3.55 -14.10 -31.74
CA VAL A 294 -3.64 -15.45 -31.17
C VAL A 294 -4.44 -15.45 -29.87
N LYS A 295 -4.14 -14.54 -28.92
CA LYS A 295 -4.87 -14.44 -27.65
C LYS A 295 -6.32 -14.02 -27.86
N SER A 296 -6.58 -13.10 -28.80
CA SER A 296 -7.92 -12.64 -29.15
C SER A 296 -8.77 -13.76 -29.73
N LYS A 297 -8.23 -14.54 -30.68
CA LYS A 297 -8.91 -15.74 -31.22
C LYS A 297 -9.16 -16.78 -30.13
N PHE A 298 -8.16 -17.05 -29.29
CA PHE A 298 -8.31 -18.00 -28.17
C PHE A 298 -9.38 -17.54 -27.17
N GLN A 299 -9.47 -16.23 -26.93
CA GLN A 299 -10.47 -15.66 -26.04
C GLN A 299 -11.90 -15.91 -26.51
N GLN A 300 -12.12 -15.90 -27.82
CA GLN A 300 -13.43 -16.14 -28.44
C GLN A 300 -13.88 -17.61 -28.39
N VAL A 301 -12.98 -18.55 -28.09
CA VAL A 301 -13.30 -19.99 -27.95
C VAL A 301 -14.15 -20.29 -26.71
N GLY A 302 -14.20 -19.38 -25.73
CA GLY A 302 -14.89 -19.56 -24.45
C GLY A 302 -16.41 -19.73 -24.50
N GLY A 303 -17.01 -19.65 -25.69
CA GLY A 303 -18.44 -19.83 -25.91
C GLY A 303 -19.25 -18.55 -25.71
N THR A 304 -20.54 -18.64 -26.00
CA THR A 304 -21.48 -17.52 -25.83
C THR A 304 -21.89 -17.36 -24.37
N TRP A 305 -22.45 -16.20 -24.03
CA TRP A 305 -22.92 -15.94 -22.66
C TRP A 305 -24.00 -16.94 -22.22
N ASN A 306 -24.91 -17.32 -23.11
CA ASN A 306 -25.98 -18.27 -22.79
C ASN A 306 -25.46 -19.72 -22.69
N GLU A 307 -24.37 -20.08 -23.37
CA GLU A 307 -23.69 -21.36 -23.15
C GLU A 307 -23.03 -21.42 -21.77
N LEU A 308 -22.36 -20.33 -21.38
CA LEU A 308 -21.69 -20.23 -20.08
C LEU A 308 -22.67 -20.05 -18.91
N PHE A 309 -23.81 -19.42 -19.13
CA PHE A 309 -24.81 -19.12 -18.10
C PHE A 309 -26.23 -19.30 -18.68
N PRO A 310 -26.70 -20.55 -18.87
CA PRO A 310 -28.00 -20.80 -19.48
C PRO A 310 -29.12 -20.24 -18.61
N SER A 311 -29.80 -19.19 -19.10
CA SER A 311 -30.87 -18.50 -18.37
C SER A 311 -32.05 -19.40 -18.03
N ASP A 312 -32.22 -20.49 -18.78
CA ASP A 312 -33.26 -21.49 -18.61
C ASP A 312 -32.89 -22.62 -17.62
N SER A 313 -31.66 -22.63 -17.10
CA SER A 313 -31.22 -23.63 -16.12
C SER A 313 -32.01 -23.51 -14.82
N ILE A 314 -32.14 -24.62 -14.09
CA ILE A 314 -32.86 -24.63 -12.80
C ILE A 314 -32.22 -23.69 -11.77
N LEU A 315 -30.89 -23.54 -11.80
CA LEU A 315 -30.17 -22.65 -10.90
C LEU A 315 -30.44 -21.17 -11.24
N ASN A 316 -30.66 -20.84 -12.51
CA ASN A 316 -30.95 -19.46 -12.92
C ASN A 316 -32.45 -19.11 -12.85
N LYS A 317 -33.34 -20.10 -12.92
CA LYS A 317 -34.79 -19.93 -12.73
C LYS A 317 -35.22 -19.89 -11.26
N ASN A 318 -34.52 -20.62 -10.38
CA ASN A 318 -34.89 -20.75 -8.98
C ASN A 318 -33.71 -20.39 -8.07
N SER A 319 -33.71 -19.14 -7.61
CA SER A 319 -32.69 -18.60 -6.70
C SER A 319 -32.58 -19.38 -5.39
N GLY A 320 -33.66 -20.01 -4.91
CA GLY A 320 -33.63 -20.87 -3.72
C GLY A 320 -32.81 -22.13 -3.95
N VAL A 321 -33.03 -22.80 -5.08
CA VAL A 321 -32.22 -23.97 -5.48
C VAL A 321 -30.76 -23.56 -5.71
N ALA A 322 -30.51 -22.42 -6.36
CA ALA A 322 -29.16 -21.88 -6.53
C ALA A 322 -28.45 -21.66 -5.19
N THR A 323 -29.17 -21.09 -4.21
CA THR A 323 -28.64 -20.85 -2.86
C THR A 323 -28.22 -22.15 -2.17
N VAL A 324 -29.06 -23.18 -2.22
CA VAL A 324 -28.76 -24.48 -1.59
C VAL A 324 -27.57 -25.15 -2.29
N ILE A 325 -27.58 -25.22 -3.62
CA ILE A 325 -26.50 -25.85 -4.39
C ILE A 325 -25.19 -25.10 -4.22
N TRP A 326 -25.23 -23.76 -4.17
CA TRP A 326 -24.06 -22.93 -3.89
C TRP A 326 -23.47 -23.25 -2.52
N TYR A 327 -24.28 -23.23 -1.46
CA TYR A 327 -23.82 -23.52 -0.10
C TYR A 327 -23.22 -24.94 0.00
N LEU A 328 -23.86 -25.92 -0.64
CA LEU A 328 -23.34 -27.29 -0.71
C LEU A 328 -22.01 -27.37 -1.47
N LEU A 329 -21.84 -26.63 -2.57
CA LEU A 329 -20.58 -26.60 -3.30
C LEU A 329 -19.43 -26.06 -2.43
N ILE A 330 -19.65 -24.96 -1.72
CA ILE A 330 -18.64 -24.39 -0.81
C ILE A 330 -18.31 -25.39 0.32
N THR A 331 -19.31 -26.10 0.81
CA THR A 331 -19.13 -27.19 1.80
C THR A 331 -18.28 -28.32 1.23
N VAL A 332 -18.53 -28.75 -0.01
CA VAL A 332 -17.75 -29.79 -0.70
C VAL A 332 -16.29 -29.35 -0.86
N PHE A 333 -16.01 -28.10 -1.23
CA PHE A 333 -14.64 -27.59 -1.27
C PHE A 333 -13.93 -27.69 0.08
N GLY A 334 -14.63 -27.42 1.18
CA GLY A 334 -14.11 -27.62 2.53
C GLY A 334 -13.84 -29.08 2.86
N ILE A 335 -14.77 -29.99 2.55
CA ILE A 335 -14.60 -31.43 2.80
C ILE A 335 -13.41 -31.99 2.01
N ILE A 336 -13.31 -31.63 0.72
CA ILE A 336 -12.22 -32.06 -0.15
C ILE A 336 -10.87 -31.62 0.42
N THR A 337 -10.75 -30.39 0.93
CA THR A 337 -9.45 -29.86 1.37
C THR A 337 -9.12 -30.10 2.85
N TYR A 338 -10.09 -30.55 3.66
CA TYR A 338 -9.85 -30.80 5.08
C TYR A 338 -8.66 -31.73 5.40
N PRO A 339 -8.43 -32.85 4.68
CA PRO A 339 -7.26 -33.70 4.91
C PRO A 339 -5.91 -33.01 4.70
N ILE A 340 -5.87 -31.96 3.87
CA ILE A 340 -4.69 -31.11 3.65
C ILE A 340 -4.56 -30.12 4.81
N VAL A 341 -5.65 -29.39 5.10
CA VAL A 341 -5.70 -28.33 6.12
C VAL A 341 -5.33 -28.87 7.51
N ARG A 342 -5.84 -30.05 7.88
CA ARG A 342 -5.55 -30.66 9.20
C ARG A 342 -4.08 -30.98 9.44
N MET A 343 -3.29 -31.18 8.38
CA MET A 343 -1.85 -31.42 8.49
C MET A 343 -1.09 -30.14 8.77
N VAL A 344 -1.47 -29.05 8.07
CA VAL A 344 -0.88 -27.72 8.26
C VAL A 344 -1.21 -27.22 9.67
N PHE A 345 -2.48 -27.30 10.07
CA PHE A 345 -2.96 -26.84 11.37
C PHE A 345 -2.95 -27.94 12.45
N LYS A 346 -2.07 -28.94 12.33
CA LYS A 346 -1.95 -30.03 13.32
C LYS A 346 -1.68 -29.53 14.76
N GLY A 347 -1.11 -28.33 14.87
CA GLY A 347 -0.82 -27.67 16.15
C GLY A 347 -2.04 -27.12 16.87
N LEU A 348 -3.12 -26.82 16.13
CA LEU A 348 -4.34 -26.21 16.65
C LEU A 348 -5.36 -27.26 17.12
N PRO A 349 -6.06 -27.04 18.24
CA PRO A 349 -7.06 -27.98 18.72
C PRO A 349 -8.22 -28.26 17.74
N ASP A 350 -8.58 -27.33 16.85
CA ASP A 350 -9.63 -27.54 15.83
C ASP A 350 -9.13 -28.14 14.51
N ARG A 351 -7.81 -28.35 14.38
CA ARG A 351 -7.15 -28.80 13.14
C ARG A 351 -7.48 -27.93 11.92
N GLY A 352 -7.88 -26.68 12.12
CA GLY A 352 -8.23 -25.74 11.06
C GLY A 352 -9.51 -26.08 10.29
N TYR A 353 -10.42 -26.89 10.83
CA TYR A 353 -11.67 -27.24 10.13
C TYR A 353 -12.48 -26.01 9.64
N PRO A 354 -12.65 -24.91 10.40
CA PRO A 354 -13.33 -23.71 9.90
C PRO A 354 -12.67 -23.07 8.67
N PHE A 355 -11.34 -23.14 8.55
CA PHE A 355 -10.60 -22.61 7.40
C PHE A 355 -10.71 -23.47 6.14
N SER A 356 -11.18 -24.73 6.26
CA SER A 356 -11.21 -25.66 5.14
C SER A 356 -11.97 -25.15 3.92
N ARG A 357 -13.11 -24.47 4.09
CA ARG A 357 -13.90 -23.94 2.96
C ARG A 357 -13.15 -22.84 2.22
N LEU A 358 -12.53 -21.93 2.98
CA LEU A 358 -11.71 -20.84 2.42
C LEU A 358 -10.50 -21.42 1.67
N THR A 359 -9.77 -22.35 2.30
CA THR A 359 -8.65 -23.03 1.64
C THR A 359 -9.09 -23.79 0.39
N GLY A 360 -10.26 -24.44 0.43
CA GLY A 360 -10.88 -25.09 -0.72
C GLY A 360 -11.12 -24.14 -1.88
N MET A 361 -11.77 -23.00 -1.62
CA MET A 361 -11.98 -21.96 -2.63
C MET A 361 -10.65 -21.44 -3.19
N LEU A 362 -9.69 -21.12 -2.31
CA LEU A 362 -8.37 -20.60 -2.70
C LEU A 362 -7.62 -21.58 -3.59
N LEU A 363 -7.49 -22.86 -3.19
CA LEU A 363 -6.74 -23.86 -3.95
C LEU A 363 -7.39 -24.16 -5.30
N VAL A 364 -8.71 -24.36 -5.34
CA VAL A 364 -9.42 -24.62 -6.60
C VAL A 364 -9.27 -23.42 -7.53
N ALA A 365 -9.46 -22.21 -7.03
CA ALA A 365 -9.31 -21.01 -7.85
C ALA A 365 -7.86 -20.81 -8.31
N TYR A 366 -6.88 -21.02 -7.44
CA TYR A 366 -5.48 -20.71 -7.71
C TYR A 366 -4.91 -21.61 -8.79
N PHE A 367 -5.12 -22.93 -8.66
CA PHE A 367 -4.67 -23.87 -9.68
C PHE A 367 -5.45 -23.72 -10.99
N THR A 368 -6.73 -23.36 -10.92
CA THR A 368 -7.52 -23.04 -12.13
C THR A 368 -7.00 -21.79 -12.83
N TRP A 369 -6.63 -20.75 -12.09
CA TRP A 369 -6.07 -19.51 -12.63
C TRP A 369 -4.68 -19.70 -13.20
N LEU A 370 -3.82 -20.46 -12.51
CA LEU A 370 -2.52 -20.85 -13.04
C LEU A 370 -2.67 -21.59 -14.37
N ALA A 371 -3.59 -22.57 -14.44
CA ALA A 371 -3.90 -23.26 -15.69
C ALA A 371 -4.39 -22.26 -16.76
N GLY A 372 -5.36 -21.40 -16.43
CA GLY A 372 -5.92 -20.37 -17.32
C GLY A 372 -4.94 -19.29 -17.77
N SER A 373 -3.84 -19.09 -17.03
CA SER A 373 -2.74 -18.17 -17.34
C SER A 373 -1.66 -18.82 -18.21
N THR A 374 -1.83 -20.10 -18.55
CA THR A 374 -0.95 -20.85 -19.45
C THR A 374 -1.71 -21.20 -20.75
N VAL A 375 -1.42 -22.35 -21.35
CA VAL A 375 -2.09 -22.84 -22.57
C VAL A 375 -3.48 -23.44 -22.32
N PHE A 376 -3.84 -23.72 -21.06
CA PHE A 376 -5.13 -24.33 -20.73
C PHE A 376 -6.24 -23.27 -20.67
N PRO A 377 -7.45 -23.57 -21.17
CA PRO A 377 -8.55 -22.63 -21.08
C PRO A 377 -9.11 -22.55 -19.65
N PHE A 378 -9.49 -21.36 -19.21
CA PHE A 378 -10.34 -21.15 -18.03
C PHE A 378 -11.77 -21.62 -18.35
N SER A 379 -12.04 -22.90 -18.10
CA SER A 379 -13.30 -23.57 -18.45
C SER A 379 -13.86 -24.39 -17.30
N ARG A 380 -15.13 -24.80 -17.38
CA ARG A 380 -15.73 -25.73 -16.42
C ARG A 380 -14.94 -27.04 -16.34
N THR A 381 -14.48 -27.55 -17.48
CA THR A 381 -13.68 -28.77 -17.56
C THR A 381 -12.38 -28.63 -16.78
N THR A 382 -11.67 -27.51 -16.95
CA THR A 382 -10.44 -27.22 -16.21
C THR A 382 -10.69 -27.16 -14.70
N ILE A 383 -11.76 -26.49 -14.27
CA ILE A 383 -12.16 -26.44 -12.86
C ILE A 383 -12.43 -27.85 -12.32
N VAL A 384 -13.17 -28.68 -13.05
CA VAL A 384 -13.47 -30.06 -12.65
C VAL A 384 -12.19 -30.91 -12.56
N ILE A 385 -11.28 -30.79 -13.53
CA ILE A 385 -9.98 -31.48 -13.49
C ILE A 385 -9.20 -31.09 -12.23
N VAL A 386 -9.11 -29.79 -11.92
CA VAL A 386 -8.44 -29.30 -10.70
C VAL A 386 -9.10 -29.87 -9.44
N ILE A 387 -10.44 -29.89 -9.37
CA ILE A 387 -11.17 -30.49 -8.24
C ILE A 387 -10.86 -31.98 -8.12
N ILE A 388 -10.81 -32.74 -9.22
CA ILE A 388 -10.47 -34.17 -9.23
C ILE A 388 -9.04 -34.38 -8.73
N LEU A 389 -8.07 -33.61 -9.22
CA LEU A 389 -6.68 -33.70 -8.77
C LEU A 389 -6.55 -33.41 -7.27
N LEU A 390 -7.22 -32.36 -6.78
CA LEU A 390 -7.27 -32.05 -5.35
C LEU A 390 -7.95 -33.17 -4.56
N LEU A 391 -9.06 -33.73 -5.06
CA LEU A 391 -9.75 -34.86 -4.45
C LEU A 391 -8.84 -36.09 -4.34
N LEU A 392 -8.07 -36.42 -5.38
CA LEU A 392 -7.14 -37.55 -5.36
C LEU A 392 -6.03 -37.36 -4.33
N ILE A 393 -5.42 -36.17 -4.29
CA ILE A 393 -4.41 -35.81 -3.29
C ILE A 393 -5.01 -35.91 -1.88
N SER A 394 -6.17 -35.31 -1.67
CA SER A 394 -6.85 -35.33 -0.39
C SER A 394 -7.32 -36.72 0.03
N ALA A 395 -7.78 -37.55 -0.90
CA ALA A 395 -8.18 -38.93 -0.63
C ALA A 395 -6.98 -39.79 -0.21
N PHE A 396 -5.84 -39.64 -0.88
CA PHE A 396 -4.59 -40.29 -0.49
C PHE A 396 -4.16 -39.86 0.93
N LEU A 397 -4.23 -38.56 1.22
CA LEU A 397 -3.92 -38.03 2.55
C LEU A 397 -4.92 -38.48 3.62
N ALA A 398 -6.21 -38.55 3.29
CA ALA A 398 -7.24 -39.06 4.17
C ALA A 398 -7.03 -40.55 4.47
N TYR A 399 -6.64 -41.35 3.47
CA TYR A 399 -6.32 -42.76 3.65
C TYR A 399 -5.12 -42.95 4.59
N LYS A 400 -4.06 -42.15 4.44
CA LYS A 400 -2.91 -42.16 5.36
C LYS A 400 -3.29 -41.79 6.80
N GLN A 401 -4.27 -40.89 6.95
CA GLN A 401 -4.70 -40.34 8.24
C GLN A 401 -5.99 -40.99 8.79
N ARG A 402 -6.45 -42.09 8.20
CA ARG A 402 -7.81 -42.65 8.42
C ARG A 402 -8.16 -42.95 9.88
N PHE A 403 -7.19 -43.44 10.66
CA PHE A 403 -7.41 -43.77 12.07
C PHE A 403 -7.61 -42.51 12.92
N GLU A 404 -6.78 -41.49 12.71
CA GLU A 404 -6.92 -40.20 13.39
C GLU A 404 -8.22 -39.50 13.01
N LEU A 405 -8.60 -39.56 11.73
CA LEU A 405 -9.85 -38.99 11.22
C LEU A 405 -11.07 -39.68 11.84
N ALA A 406 -11.04 -41.01 11.99
CA ALA A 406 -12.11 -41.75 12.63
C ALA A 406 -12.26 -41.33 14.11
N VAL A 407 -11.15 -41.29 14.87
CA VAL A 407 -11.16 -40.84 16.27
C VAL A 407 -11.67 -39.41 16.37
N GLU A 408 -11.19 -38.51 15.51
CA GLU A 408 -11.61 -37.11 15.49
C GLU A 408 -13.10 -36.96 15.16
N TRP A 409 -13.63 -37.72 14.21
CA TRP A 409 -15.05 -37.72 13.90
C TRP A 409 -15.90 -38.15 15.10
N HIS A 410 -15.51 -39.23 15.79
CA HIS A 410 -16.26 -39.72 16.94
C HIS A 410 -16.20 -38.78 18.14
N THR A 411 -15.05 -38.15 18.38
CA THR A 411 -14.81 -37.26 19.53
C THR A 411 -15.30 -35.83 19.30
N LYS A 412 -15.20 -35.30 18.08
CA LYS A 412 -15.48 -33.89 17.74
C LYS A 412 -16.70 -33.65 16.85
N LYS A 413 -17.55 -34.65 16.57
CA LYS A 413 -18.78 -34.46 15.77
C LYS A 413 -19.63 -33.26 16.18
N LYS A 414 -19.76 -32.97 17.49
CA LYS A 414 -20.51 -31.83 18.01
C LYS A 414 -19.86 -30.49 17.63
N TYR A 415 -18.53 -30.45 17.65
CA TYR A 415 -17.76 -29.28 17.22
C TYR A 415 -17.92 -29.04 15.71
N PHE A 416 -17.79 -30.08 14.88
CA PHE A 416 -18.05 -29.95 13.44
C PHE A 416 -19.46 -29.42 13.16
N LEU A 417 -20.47 -29.96 13.84
CA LEU A 417 -21.83 -29.46 13.73
C LEU A 417 -21.96 -28.00 14.17
N THR A 418 -21.27 -27.60 15.24
CA THR A 418 -21.26 -26.20 15.69
C THR A 418 -20.66 -25.28 14.62
N VAL A 419 -19.54 -25.68 14.00
CA VAL A 419 -18.91 -24.92 12.92
C VAL A 419 -19.86 -24.81 11.71
N GLU A 420 -20.52 -25.89 11.30
CA GLU A 420 -21.53 -25.82 10.22
C GLU A 420 -22.70 -24.89 10.58
N CYS A 421 -23.21 -24.97 11.81
CA CYS A 421 -24.28 -24.09 12.27
C CYS A 421 -23.85 -22.62 12.27
N VAL A 422 -22.62 -22.32 12.74
CA VAL A 422 -22.08 -20.95 12.71
C VAL A 422 -21.98 -20.45 11.27
N MET A 423 -21.43 -21.26 10.36
CA MET A 423 -21.34 -20.92 8.93
C MET A 423 -22.72 -20.65 8.34
N LEU A 424 -23.69 -21.54 8.59
CA LEU A 424 -25.04 -21.43 8.07
C LEU A 424 -25.74 -20.18 8.60
N VAL A 425 -25.65 -19.90 9.90
CA VAL A 425 -26.25 -18.71 10.51
C VAL A 425 -25.66 -17.45 9.92
N LEU A 426 -24.33 -17.34 9.83
CA LEU A 426 -23.68 -16.15 9.24
C LEU A 426 -24.06 -15.96 7.77
N PHE A 427 -24.09 -17.05 7.00
CA PHE A 427 -24.50 -17.02 5.61
C PHE A 427 -25.96 -16.56 5.49
N LEU A 428 -26.89 -17.11 6.28
CA LEU A 428 -28.31 -16.74 6.24
C LEU A 428 -28.57 -15.31 6.71
N VAL A 429 -27.83 -14.82 7.73
CA VAL A 429 -27.93 -13.43 8.17
C VAL A 429 -27.51 -12.48 7.06
N SER A 430 -26.35 -12.69 6.44
CA SER A 430 -25.87 -11.85 5.34
C SER A 430 -26.74 -11.99 4.08
N LEU A 431 -27.24 -13.19 3.79
CA LEU A 431 -28.19 -13.42 2.71
C LEU A 431 -29.52 -12.70 2.96
N GLY A 432 -30.01 -12.67 4.20
CA GLY A 432 -31.20 -11.91 4.59
C GLY A 432 -31.03 -10.40 4.36
N ILE A 433 -29.85 -9.86 4.67
CA ILE A 433 -29.50 -8.46 4.35
C ILE A 433 -29.53 -8.24 2.83
N ARG A 434 -28.90 -9.13 2.05
CA ARG A 434 -28.93 -9.05 0.58
C ARG A 434 -30.33 -9.24 0.00
N TYR A 435 -31.17 -10.06 0.61
CA TYR A 435 -32.56 -10.25 0.18
C TYR A 435 -33.37 -8.95 0.33
N GLY A 436 -33.07 -8.12 1.34
CA GLY A 436 -33.69 -6.81 1.51
C GLY A 436 -33.23 -5.76 0.49
N ASN A 437 -32.03 -5.91 -0.10
CA ASN A 437 -31.54 -5.05 -1.17
C ASN A 437 -30.61 -5.82 -2.14
N PRO A 438 -31.19 -6.62 -3.06
CA PRO A 438 -30.43 -7.50 -3.93
C PRO A 438 -29.81 -6.77 -5.12
N ASP A 439 -30.13 -5.49 -5.31
CA ASP A 439 -29.69 -4.71 -6.46
C ASP A 439 -28.17 -4.50 -6.44
N LEU A 440 -27.61 -4.55 -7.65
CA LEU A 440 -26.19 -4.33 -7.92
C LEU A 440 -25.92 -2.91 -8.42
N TRP A 441 -26.89 -2.01 -8.25
CA TRP A 441 -26.82 -0.62 -8.64
C TRP A 441 -27.59 0.23 -7.64
N HIS A 442 -27.10 1.45 -7.40
CA HIS A 442 -27.79 2.44 -6.59
C HIS A 442 -27.37 3.85 -7.03
N PRO A 443 -28.30 4.78 -7.31
CA PRO A 443 -27.96 6.14 -7.78
C PRO A 443 -26.94 6.91 -6.93
N TRP A 444 -27.03 6.82 -5.61
CA TRP A 444 -26.16 7.57 -4.68
C TRP A 444 -25.18 6.69 -3.89
N LYS A 445 -25.36 5.36 -3.87
CA LYS A 445 -24.54 4.41 -3.07
C LYS A 445 -23.95 3.26 -3.89
N GLY A 446 -24.06 3.34 -5.21
CA GLY A 446 -23.72 2.25 -6.13
C GLY A 446 -22.49 2.50 -6.98
N GLY A 447 -21.78 3.61 -6.78
CA GLY A 447 -20.76 4.16 -7.69
C GLY A 447 -19.88 3.11 -8.36
N GLU A 448 -19.17 2.30 -7.58
CA GLU A 448 -18.18 1.33 -8.09
C GLU A 448 -18.79 -0.01 -8.53
N LYS A 449 -20.03 -0.34 -8.15
CA LYS A 449 -20.62 -1.66 -8.40
C LYS A 449 -20.73 -2.04 -9.89
N PRO A 450 -21.06 -1.14 -10.84
CA PRO A 450 -21.04 -1.48 -12.26
C PRO A 450 -19.65 -1.82 -12.77
N MET A 451 -18.62 -1.14 -12.26
CA MET A 451 -17.23 -1.44 -12.61
C MET A 451 -16.86 -2.83 -12.10
N ASP A 452 -17.16 -3.13 -10.84
CA ASP A 452 -16.95 -4.46 -10.25
C ASP A 452 -17.64 -5.56 -11.04
N LEU A 453 -18.93 -5.37 -11.36
CA LEU A 453 -19.71 -6.36 -12.12
C LEU A 453 -19.17 -6.53 -13.54
N SER A 454 -18.65 -5.46 -14.16
CA SER A 454 -18.05 -5.49 -15.49
C SER A 454 -16.76 -6.30 -15.50
N TYR A 455 -15.86 -6.06 -14.54
CA TYR A 455 -14.64 -6.85 -14.37
C TYR A 455 -14.93 -8.29 -14.00
N PHE A 456 -15.88 -8.52 -13.10
CA PHE A 456 -16.32 -9.86 -12.73
C PHE A 456 -16.85 -10.65 -13.93
N THR A 457 -17.72 -10.03 -14.73
CA THR A 457 -18.26 -10.58 -15.97
C THR A 457 -17.16 -10.85 -16.99
N ALA A 458 -16.19 -9.94 -17.14
CA ALA A 458 -15.07 -10.10 -18.04
C ALA A 458 -14.19 -11.30 -17.65
N VAL A 459 -13.86 -11.44 -16.36
CA VAL A 459 -13.13 -12.60 -15.82
C VAL A 459 -13.88 -13.90 -16.09
N LEU A 460 -15.19 -13.92 -15.82
CA LEU A 460 -16.02 -15.11 -16.04
C LEU A 460 -16.10 -15.54 -17.49
N LYS A 461 -16.20 -14.59 -18.42
CA LYS A 461 -16.27 -14.88 -19.87
C LYS A 461 -14.91 -15.17 -20.49
N SER A 462 -13.82 -14.74 -19.86
CA SER A 462 -12.47 -14.94 -20.36
C SER A 462 -12.09 -16.43 -20.45
N THR A 463 -11.34 -16.78 -21.50
CA THR A 463 -10.83 -18.14 -21.75
C THR A 463 -9.37 -18.26 -21.33
N THR A 464 -8.63 -17.16 -21.38
CA THR A 464 -7.25 -17.07 -20.88
C THR A 464 -7.08 -15.82 -20.03
N PHE A 465 -6.06 -15.81 -19.20
CA PHE A 465 -5.66 -14.66 -18.39
C PHE A 465 -4.38 -14.00 -18.94
N PRO A 466 -4.23 -12.66 -18.84
CA PRO A 466 -5.16 -11.69 -18.27
C PRO A 466 -6.51 -11.61 -19.02
N PRO A 467 -7.62 -11.27 -18.33
CA PRO A 467 -8.95 -11.24 -18.93
C PRO A 467 -9.07 -10.08 -19.93
N TYR A 468 -10.04 -10.15 -20.84
CA TYR A 468 -10.28 -9.04 -21.77
C TYR A 468 -10.79 -7.80 -21.02
N ASP A 469 -10.47 -6.60 -21.52
CA ASP A 469 -10.95 -5.36 -20.91
C ASP A 469 -12.37 -5.02 -21.40
N PRO A 470 -13.38 -4.87 -20.51
CA PRO A 470 -14.73 -4.50 -20.93
C PRO A 470 -14.85 -3.04 -21.38
N TRP A 471 -13.91 -2.17 -21.04
CA TRP A 471 -13.90 -0.74 -21.36
C TRP A 471 -12.92 -0.38 -22.47
N TYR A 472 -11.99 -1.27 -22.81
CA TYR A 472 -11.02 -1.07 -23.89
C TYR A 472 -11.07 -2.21 -24.92
N ALA A 473 -11.82 -1.98 -26.01
CA ALA A 473 -12.09 -3.01 -27.02
C ALA A 473 -10.81 -3.60 -27.63
N GLY A 474 -10.70 -4.93 -27.56
CA GLY A 474 -9.51 -5.67 -28.01
C GLY A 474 -8.35 -5.68 -27.00
N GLY A 475 -8.46 -4.94 -25.90
CA GLY A 475 -7.49 -4.90 -24.83
C GLY A 475 -7.66 -5.98 -23.77
N TYR A 476 -6.72 -6.01 -22.84
CA TYR A 476 -6.78 -6.83 -21.63
C TYR A 476 -6.77 -5.95 -20.37
N ILE A 477 -7.35 -6.45 -19.28
CA ILE A 477 -7.39 -5.74 -18.00
C ILE A 477 -5.96 -5.61 -17.45
N ASN A 478 -5.50 -4.36 -17.26
CA ASN A 478 -4.28 -4.02 -16.55
C ASN A 478 -4.59 -3.50 -15.13
N TYR A 479 -5.35 -4.30 -14.38
CA TYR A 479 -5.82 -4.00 -13.02
C TYR A 479 -5.83 -5.30 -12.19
N TYR A 480 -5.87 -5.20 -10.87
CA TYR A 480 -5.98 -6.39 -10.02
C TYR A 480 -7.33 -7.10 -10.22
N TYR A 481 -7.30 -8.37 -10.67
CA TYR A 481 -8.51 -9.15 -10.96
C TYR A 481 -8.58 -10.49 -10.24
N TRP A 482 -7.57 -10.86 -9.44
CA TRP A 482 -7.50 -12.16 -8.79
C TRP A 482 -8.69 -12.43 -7.84
N GLY A 483 -9.14 -11.40 -7.11
CA GLY A 483 -10.33 -11.48 -6.27
C GLY A 483 -11.59 -11.91 -7.04
N PHE A 484 -11.75 -11.45 -8.28
CA PHE A 484 -12.86 -11.88 -9.15
C PHE A 484 -12.73 -13.33 -9.59
N VAL A 485 -11.51 -13.85 -9.76
CA VAL A 485 -11.29 -15.26 -10.12
C VAL A 485 -11.65 -16.18 -8.94
N LEU A 486 -11.25 -15.80 -7.72
CA LEU A 486 -11.56 -16.54 -6.50
C LEU A 486 -13.06 -16.81 -6.36
N VAL A 487 -13.89 -15.77 -6.54
CA VAL A 487 -15.35 -15.89 -6.43
C VAL A 487 -16.01 -16.33 -7.74
N GLY A 488 -15.33 -16.16 -8.87
CA GLY A 488 -15.84 -16.51 -10.20
C GLY A 488 -15.74 -18.00 -10.52
N VAL A 489 -14.80 -18.72 -9.94
CA VAL A 489 -14.63 -20.16 -10.18
C VAL A 489 -15.89 -20.98 -9.78
N PRO A 490 -16.47 -20.82 -8.57
CA PRO A 490 -17.75 -21.45 -8.24
C PRO A 490 -18.89 -21.06 -9.20
N VAL A 491 -18.93 -19.79 -9.64
CA VAL A 491 -19.97 -19.27 -10.54
C VAL A 491 -19.87 -19.90 -11.92
N LYS A 492 -18.66 -19.93 -12.49
CA LYS A 492 -18.41 -20.55 -13.80
C LYS A 492 -18.69 -22.05 -13.76
N LEU A 493 -18.30 -22.73 -12.68
CA LEU A 493 -18.55 -24.16 -12.48
C LEU A 493 -20.05 -24.48 -12.46
N LEU A 494 -20.84 -23.73 -11.70
CA LEU A 494 -22.29 -23.94 -11.59
C LEU A 494 -23.09 -23.36 -12.76
N GLY A 495 -22.51 -22.45 -13.54
CA GLY A 495 -23.22 -21.76 -14.62
C GLY A 495 -24.30 -20.81 -14.12
N ILE A 496 -24.12 -20.22 -12.93
CA ILE A 496 -25.06 -19.26 -12.35
C ILE A 496 -24.84 -17.89 -12.99
N VAL A 497 -25.91 -17.21 -13.39
CA VAL A 497 -25.83 -15.86 -13.94
C VAL A 497 -25.18 -14.93 -12.90
N PRO A 498 -24.19 -14.09 -13.29
CA PRO A 498 -23.42 -13.27 -12.35
C PRO A 498 -24.27 -12.39 -11.43
N ALA A 499 -25.38 -11.84 -11.93
CA ALA A 499 -26.29 -11.01 -11.13
C ALA A 499 -26.92 -11.78 -9.95
N ILE A 500 -27.22 -13.07 -10.12
CA ILE A 500 -27.70 -13.94 -9.04
C ILE A 500 -26.52 -14.33 -8.14
N ALA A 501 -25.41 -14.75 -8.75
CA ALA A 501 -24.24 -15.21 -8.01
C ALA A 501 -23.64 -14.14 -7.08
N TYR A 502 -23.64 -12.87 -7.47
CA TYR A 502 -23.15 -11.77 -6.64
C TYR A 502 -23.85 -11.73 -5.27
N ASN A 503 -25.15 -12.05 -5.26
CA ASN A 503 -25.96 -12.12 -4.05
C ASN A 503 -25.67 -13.35 -3.17
N LEU A 504 -24.94 -14.34 -3.68
CA LEU A 504 -24.48 -15.52 -2.93
C LEU A 504 -23.00 -15.38 -2.52
N ILE A 505 -22.20 -14.67 -3.32
CA ILE A 505 -20.79 -14.39 -3.07
C ILE A 505 -20.61 -13.56 -1.80
N ILE A 506 -21.34 -12.45 -1.66
CA ILE A 506 -21.21 -11.56 -0.50
C ILE A 506 -21.50 -12.30 0.82
N PRO A 507 -22.62 -13.05 0.96
CA PRO A 507 -22.86 -13.87 2.14
C PRO A 507 -21.81 -14.95 2.39
N THR A 508 -21.22 -15.50 1.33
CA THR A 508 -20.15 -16.50 1.46
C THR A 508 -18.90 -15.88 2.06
N ILE A 509 -18.45 -14.74 1.54
CA ILE A 509 -17.28 -14.03 2.08
C ILE A 509 -17.52 -13.65 3.54
N PHE A 510 -18.70 -13.09 3.86
CA PHE A 510 -19.07 -12.75 5.24
C PHE A 510 -19.00 -13.97 6.18
N ALA A 511 -19.57 -15.10 5.76
CA ALA A 511 -19.55 -16.34 6.54
C ALA A 511 -18.13 -16.91 6.70
N LEU A 512 -17.31 -16.89 5.65
CA LEU A 512 -15.93 -17.38 5.70
C LEU A 512 -15.03 -16.52 6.59
N THR A 513 -15.16 -15.20 6.52
CA THR A 513 -14.45 -14.27 7.42
C THR A 513 -14.85 -14.50 8.87
N GLY A 514 -16.14 -14.65 9.14
CA GLY A 514 -16.63 -14.99 10.48
C GLY A 514 -16.14 -16.36 10.96
N LEU A 515 -16.12 -17.38 10.12
CA LEU A 515 -15.55 -18.69 10.46
C LEU A 515 -14.06 -18.60 10.80
N GLY A 516 -13.29 -17.79 10.06
CA GLY A 516 -11.88 -17.54 10.37
C GLY A 516 -11.71 -16.90 11.74
N ALA A 517 -12.48 -15.84 12.03
CA ALA A 517 -12.49 -15.19 13.33
C ALA A 517 -12.91 -16.15 14.46
N PHE A 518 -13.93 -16.98 14.22
CA PHE A 518 -14.38 -18.03 15.15
C PHE A 518 -13.23 -19.00 15.47
N SER A 519 -12.52 -19.50 14.45
CA SER A 519 -11.40 -20.43 14.64
C SER A 519 -10.28 -19.81 15.46
N ILE A 520 -9.90 -18.56 15.17
CA ILE A 520 -8.85 -17.84 15.91
C ILE A 520 -9.27 -17.71 17.39
N GLY A 521 -10.43 -17.13 17.66
CA GLY A 521 -10.94 -16.96 19.03
C GLY A 521 -11.11 -18.28 19.78
N TRP A 522 -11.63 -19.30 19.11
CA TRP A 522 -11.84 -20.60 19.71
C TRP A 522 -10.52 -21.29 20.07
N ASN A 523 -9.53 -21.26 19.18
CA ASN A 523 -8.23 -21.88 19.42
C ASN A 523 -7.41 -21.19 20.51
N LEU A 524 -7.56 -19.88 20.71
CA LEU A 524 -6.89 -19.14 21.80
C LEU A 524 -7.29 -19.66 23.19
N PHE A 525 -8.52 -20.14 23.35
CA PHE A 525 -9.06 -20.59 24.64
C PHE A 525 -9.24 -22.11 24.72
N ALA A 526 -9.13 -22.83 23.60
CA ALA A 526 -9.21 -24.28 23.58
C ALA A 526 -7.94 -24.92 24.14
N LYS A 527 -8.07 -25.66 25.25
CA LYS A 527 -7.00 -26.56 25.71
C LYS A 527 -6.70 -27.66 24.69
N LYS A 528 -5.42 -27.86 24.38
CA LYS A 528 -4.91 -28.83 23.39
C LYS A 528 -4.99 -30.29 23.84
N GLN A 529 -4.93 -30.55 25.14
CA GLN A 529 -5.04 -31.88 25.74
C GLN A 529 -6.00 -31.79 26.92
N LEU A 530 -7.26 -32.18 26.69
CA LEU A 530 -8.11 -32.64 27.78
C LEU A 530 -7.85 -34.15 27.86
N HIS A 531 -7.32 -34.63 28.98
CA HIS A 531 -7.19 -36.07 29.19
C HIS A 531 -8.59 -36.70 29.31
N GLU A 532 -8.78 -37.93 28.81
CA GLU A 532 -10.08 -38.64 28.93
C GLU A 532 -10.53 -38.80 30.39
N ASP A 533 -9.59 -38.70 31.34
CA ASP A 533 -9.81 -38.75 32.78
C ASP A 533 -10.17 -37.38 33.42
N GLU A 534 -10.24 -36.30 32.64
CA GLU A 534 -10.65 -35.00 33.17
C GLU A 534 -12.15 -34.97 33.49
N ASN A 535 -12.50 -34.32 34.62
CA ASN A 535 -13.88 -34.17 35.07
C ASN A 535 -14.76 -33.60 33.92
N PRO A 536 -15.91 -34.22 33.59
CA PRO A 536 -16.84 -33.75 32.57
C PRO A 536 -17.22 -32.26 32.67
N GLU A 537 -17.24 -31.70 33.88
CA GLU A 537 -17.48 -30.27 34.10
C GLU A 537 -16.36 -29.39 33.55
N VAL A 538 -15.10 -29.81 33.66
CA VAL A 538 -13.94 -29.11 33.12
C VAL A 538 -13.96 -29.11 31.60
N ILE A 539 -14.31 -30.24 30.98
CA ILE A 539 -14.48 -30.37 29.52
C ILE A 539 -15.60 -29.45 29.03
N ARG A 540 -16.73 -29.41 29.75
CA ARG A 540 -17.88 -28.56 29.42
C ARG A 540 -17.54 -27.08 29.57
N ALA A 541 -16.89 -26.69 30.66
CA ALA A 541 -16.44 -25.31 30.89
C ALA A 541 -15.42 -24.87 29.84
N ASN A 542 -14.48 -25.75 29.46
CA ASN A 542 -13.53 -25.48 28.39
C ASN A 542 -14.23 -25.23 27.05
N THR A 543 -15.11 -26.15 26.65
CA THR A 543 -15.89 -26.04 25.41
C THR A 543 -16.73 -24.77 25.38
N PHE A 544 -17.38 -24.44 26.50
CA PHE A 544 -18.18 -23.22 26.63
C PHE A 544 -17.32 -21.96 26.44
N ARG A 545 -16.19 -21.85 27.14
CA ARG A 545 -15.28 -20.71 27.02
C ARG A 545 -14.74 -20.55 25.59
N SER A 546 -14.30 -21.65 24.95
CA SER A 546 -13.81 -21.60 23.58
C SER A 546 -14.89 -21.17 22.59
N ASN A 547 -16.13 -21.67 22.74
CA ASN A 547 -17.24 -21.26 21.88
C ASN A 547 -17.60 -19.77 22.09
N VAL A 548 -17.63 -19.30 23.34
CA VAL A 548 -17.88 -17.88 23.64
C VAL A 548 -16.78 -17.00 23.05
N ALA A 549 -15.51 -17.38 23.20
CA ALA A 549 -14.39 -16.64 22.61
C ALA A 549 -14.46 -16.61 21.07
N GLY A 550 -14.81 -17.74 20.44
CA GLY A 550 -15.06 -17.81 19.01
C GLY A 550 -16.18 -16.87 18.57
N ILE A 551 -17.35 -16.92 19.21
CA ILE A 551 -18.50 -16.04 18.90
C ILE A 551 -18.16 -14.56 19.12
N PHE A 552 -17.48 -14.24 20.21
CA PHE A 552 -17.04 -12.87 20.49
C PHE A 552 -16.06 -12.36 19.43
N SER A 553 -15.18 -13.23 18.91
CA SER A 553 -14.26 -12.88 17.83
C SER A 553 -15.00 -12.60 16.53
N ILE A 554 -16.06 -13.37 16.21
CA ILE A 554 -16.95 -13.05 15.07
C ILE A 554 -17.53 -11.65 15.22
N PHE A 555 -18.10 -11.33 16.39
CA PHE A 555 -18.71 -10.03 16.66
C PHE A 555 -17.69 -8.90 16.59
N SER A 556 -16.49 -9.10 17.14
CA SER A 556 -15.42 -8.11 17.15
C SER A 556 -14.97 -7.78 15.72
N VAL A 557 -14.75 -8.80 14.88
CA VAL A 557 -14.25 -8.62 13.51
C VAL A 557 -15.35 -8.13 12.57
N LEU A 558 -16.52 -8.76 12.57
CA LEU A 558 -17.57 -8.46 11.58
C LEU A 558 -18.42 -7.24 11.97
N ILE A 559 -18.61 -6.97 13.27
CA ILE A 559 -19.50 -5.89 13.73
C ILE A 559 -18.68 -4.73 14.31
N MET A 560 -17.92 -4.96 15.40
CA MET A 560 -17.22 -3.86 16.08
C MET A 560 -16.17 -3.19 15.20
N GLY A 561 -15.38 -3.98 14.45
CA GLY A 561 -14.38 -3.47 13.51
C GLY A 561 -14.95 -2.62 12.39
N ASN A 562 -16.27 -2.71 12.13
CA ASN A 562 -16.97 -1.95 11.09
C ASN A 562 -17.87 -0.84 11.67
N LEU A 563 -17.81 -0.54 12.98
CA LEU A 563 -18.61 0.53 13.58
C LEU A 563 -18.21 1.94 13.09
N GLY A 564 -17.00 2.14 12.56
CA GLY A 564 -16.61 3.40 11.92
C GLY A 564 -17.25 3.63 10.55
N THR A 565 -17.88 2.59 9.98
CA THR A 565 -18.56 2.61 8.67
C THR A 565 -20.09 2.53 8.76
N ILE A 566 -20.65 2.31 9.96
CA ILE A 566 -22.09 2.35 10.26
C ILE A 566 -22.43 3.73 10.82
#